data_AF-A0A4V2AXW3-F1
#
_entry.id   AF-A0A4V2AXW3-F1
#
_cell.length_a   1.000
_cell.length_b   1.000
_cell.length_c   1.000
_cell.angle_alpha   90.00
_cell.angle_beta   90.00
_cell.angle_gamma   90.00
#
_symmetry.space_group_name_H-M   'P 1'
#
loop_
_entity.id
_entity.type
_entity.pdbx_description
1 polymer ?
#
loop_
_entity_poly.entity_id
_entity_poly.type
_entity_poly.pdbx_seq_one_letter_code
_entity_poly.pdbx_strand_id
1 'polypeptide(L)'
;MKKYLTLVFTLFSIALFAQKVDWSKIKSLHSDTVLLGGERKPAKVLLLGTFHFAYPQADAHKTDTKNFIDVLSDQRQRELQELADVISRFQPTRIYVESARQEYHDSLYAAYA
;
A
#
# COMPACT_ATOMS: atom_id res chain seq x y z
N MET A 1 -32.78 -6.72 -36.05
CA MET A 1 -33.63 -6.17 -34.97
C MET A 1 -33.25 -6.71 -33.58
N LYS A 2 -33.22 -8.04 -33.35
CA LYS A 2 -32.90 -8.62 -32.03
C LYS A 2 -31.52 -8.23 -31.44
N LYS A 3 -30.46 -8.09 -32.25
CA LYS A 3 -29.11 -7.71 -31.79
C LYS A 3 -29.00 -6.27 -31.26
N TYR A 4 -29.82 -5.35 -31.76
CA TYR A 4 -29.87 -3.97 -31.29
C TYR A 4 -30.64 -3.85 -29.97
N LEU A 5 -31.65 -4.70 -29.77
CA LEU A 5 -32.40 -4.77 -28.51
C LEU A 5 -31.52 -5.25 -27.35
N THR A 6 -30.64 -6.22 -27.60
CA THR A 6 -29.66 -6.69 -26.60
C THR A 6 -28.66 -5.59 -26.24
N LEU A 7 -28.15 -4.84 -27.22
CA LEU A 7 -27.20 -3.75 -27.00
C LEU A 7 -27.78 -2.60 -26.15
N VAL A 8 -29.07 -2.28 -26.36
CA VAL A 8 -29.79 -1.27 -25.57
C VAL A 8 -29.97 -1.73 -24.11
N PHE A 9 -30.23 -3.02 -23.88
CA PHE A 9 -30.39 -3.55 -22.53
C PHE A 9 -29.08 -3.59 -21.73
N THR A 10 -27.94 -3.88 -22.38
CA THR A 10 -26.61 -3.81 -21.74
C THR A 10 -26.20 -2.38 -21.42
N LEU A 11 -26.46 -1.40 -22.31
CA LEU A 11 -26.18 0.01 -22.05
C LEU A 11 -27.02 0.58 -20.89
N PHE A 12 -28.27 0.14 -20.73
CA PHE A 12 -29.13 0.58 -19.63
C PHE A 12 -28.68 0.06 -18.26
N SER A 13 -28.08 -1.14 -18.22
CA SER A 13 -27.59 -1.75 -16.98
C SER A 13 -26.37 -1.02 -16.40
N ILE A 14 -25.52 -0.43 -17.26
CA ILE A 14 -24.34 0.35 -16.83
C ILE A 14 -24.76 1.68 -16.17
N ALA A 15 -25.87 2.27 -16.61
CA ALA A 15 -26.38 3.52 -16.05
C ALA A 15 -26.98 3.37 -14.64
N LEU A 16 -27.47 2.17 -14.28
CA LEU A 16 -28.10 1.91 -12.98
C LEU A 16 -27.10 1.77 -11.82
N PHE A 17 -25.82 1.54 -12.12
CA PHE A 17 -24.75 1.45 -11.11
C PHE A 17 -23.81 2.66 -11.11
N ALA A 18 -24.13 3.71 -11.86
CA ALA A 18 -23.41 4.97 -11.77
C ALA A 18 -23.73 5.62 -10.41
N GLN A 19 -22.92 5.31 -9.40
CA GLN A 19 -22.99 5.99 -8.11
C GLN A 19 -22.87 7.50 -8.37
N LYS A 20 -23.93 8.24 -8.04
CA LYS A 20 -23.89 9.71 -8.09
C LYS A 20 -22.85 10.17 -7.08
N VAL A 21 -21.86 10.93 -7.54
CA VAL A 21 -20.86 11.54 -6.66
C VAL A 21 -21.59 12.45 -5.68
N ASP A 22 -21.43 12.16 -4.37
CA ASP A 22 -21.96 13.01 -3.31
C ASP A 22 -21.02 14.21 -3.09
N TRP A 23 -21.22 15.23 -3.91
CA TRP A 23 -20.46 16.48 -3.83
C TRP A 23 -20.66 17.20 -2.49
N SER A 24 -21.77 16.97 -1.78
CA SER A 24 -22.01 17.59 -0.47
C SER A 24 -21.12 16.96 0.60
N LYS A 25 -21.00 15.63 0.58
CA LYS A 25 -20.07 14.87 1.43
C LYS A 25 -18.62 15.21 1.11
N ILE A 26 -18.24 15.33 -0.16
CA ILE A 26 -16.86 15.71 -0.53
C ILE A 26 -16.53 17.11 0.00
N LYS A 27 -17.44 18.08 -0.17
CA LYS A 27 -17.25 19.45 0.33
C LYS A 27 -17.22 19.53 1.87
N SER A 28 -17.94 18.64 2.57
CA SER A 28 -17.94 18.60 4.04
C SER A 28 -16.72 17.92 4.65
N LEU A 29 -15.92 17.19 3.85
CA LEU A 29 -14.72 16.51 4.36
C LEU A 29 -13.58 17.49 4.70
N HIS A 30 -13.69 18.78 4.33
CA HIS A 30 -12.77 19.86 4.72
C HIS A 30 -11.27 19.45 4.65
N SER A 31 -10.91 18.61 3.68
CA SER A 31 -9.52 18.13 3.51
C SER A 31 -8.55 19.30 3.40
N ASP A 32 -9.01 20.35 2.73
CA ASP A 32 -8.27 21.58 2.49
C ASP A 32 -8.06 22.37 3.79
N THR A 33 -8.98 22.28 4.76
CA THR A 33 -8.80 22.91 6.08
C THR A 33 -7.70 22.21 6.88
N VAL A 34 -7.58 20.89 6.77
CA VAL A 34 -6.48 20.11 7.36
C VAL A 34 -5.15 20.40 6.65
N LEU A 35 -5.17 20.57 5.33
CA LEU A 35 -3.97 20.82 4.54
C LEU A 35 -3.52 22.29 4.58
N LEU A 36 -4.42 23.26 4.65
CA LEU A 36 -4.17 24.70 4.48
C LEU A 36 -4.30 25.51 5.78
N GLY A 37 -4.74 24.91 6.89
CA GLY A 37 -4.89 25.59 8.19
C GLY A 37 -3.64 25.48 9.08
N GLY A 38 -3.18 26.62 9.64
CA GLY A 38 -2.17 26.67 10.69
C GLY A 38 -0.70 26.57 10.25
N GLU A 39 0.22 26.58 11.23
CA GLU A 39 1.65 26.40 10.99
C GLU A 39 1.94 24.96 10.57
N ARG A 40 2.45 24.78 9.34
CA ARG A 40 2.76 23.46 8.80
C ARG A 40 4.06 22.92 9.42
N LYS A 41 3.92 21.93 10.29
CA LYS A 41 5.03 21.07 10.71
C LYS A 41 4.99 19.81 9.84
N PRO A 42 5.70 19.76 8.70
CA PRO A 42 5.64 18.60 7.81
C PRO A 42 6.04 17.34 8.57
N ALA A 43 5.24 16.29 8.44
CA ALA A 43 5.57 14.99 9.00
C ALA A 43 6.86 14.49 8.34
N LYS A 44 7.81 14.02 9.16
CA LYS A 44 8.95 13.27 8.66
C LYS A 44 8.45 11.88 8.28
N VAL A 45 8.77 11.44 7.08
CA VAL A 45 8.37 10.13 6.56
C VAL A 45 9.61 9.40 6.06
N LEU A 46 9.78 8.15 6.49
CA LEU A 46 10.74 7.21 5.93
C LEU A 46 9.94 6.19 5.11
N LEU A 47 10.21 6.12 3.81
CA LEU A 47 9.62 5.11 2.93
C LEU A 47 10.54 3.89 2.87
N LEU A 48 9.99 2.71 3.15
CA LEU A 48 10.72 1.46 3.07
C LEU A 48 10.21 0.65 1.88
N GLY A 49 11.14 0.19 1.04
CA GLY A 49 10.82 -0.77 -0.01
C GLY A 49 10.61 -2.16 0.58
N THR A 50 9.67 -2.92 0.02
CA THR A 50 9.47 -4.33 0.35
C THR A 50 10.05 -5.22 -0.75
N PHE A 51 10.51 -6.41 -0.37
CA PHE A 51 11.09 -7.38 -1.30
C PHE A 51 10.59 -8.78 -0.95
N HIS A 52 10.15 -9.54 -1.95
CA HIS A 52 9.67 -10.91 -1.78
C HIS A 52 10.83 -11.90 -1.91
N PHE A 53 11.32 -12.44 -0.79
CA PHE A 53 12.44 -13.39 -0.77
C PHE A 53 12.10 -14.80 -1.28
N ALA A 54 10.82 -15.12 -1.49
CA ALA A 54 10.38 -16.49 -1.79
C ALA A 54 10.66 -16.94 -3.24
N TYR A 55 10.92 -16.00 -4.16
CA TYR A 55 11.15 -16.29 -5.59
C TYR A 55 10.20 -17.35 -6.19
N PRO A 56 8.86 -17.20 -6.12
CA PRO A 56 7.92 -18.20 -6.62
C PRO A 56 7.96 -18.39 -8.14
N GLN A 57 8.64 -17.50 -8.88
CA GLN A 57 8.74 -17.48 -10.35
C GLN A 57 7.38 -17.43 -11.06
N ALA A 58 6.39 -16.77 -10.42
CA ALA A 58 5.04 -16.58 -10.96
C ALA A 58 4.95 -15.40 -11.95
N ASP A 59 5.96 -14.52 -11.97
CA ASP A 59 6.02 -13.38 -12.86
C ASP A 59 6.43 -13.78 -14.28
N ALA A 60 6.07 -12.93 -15.25
CA ALA A 60 6.46 -13.12 -16.65
C ALA A 60 7.98 -13.07 -16.84
N HIS A 61 8.67 -12.22 -16.07
CA HIS A 61 10.12 -12.19 -16.01
C HIS A 61 10.62 -13.01 -14.82
N LYS A 62 11.43 -14.03 -15.11
CA LYS A 62 11.95 -14.96 -14.12
C LYS A 62 13.40 -14.61 -13.77
N THR A 63 13.73 -14.70 -12.50
CA THR A 63 15.11 -14.51 -12.03
C THR A 63 15.85 -15.84 -12.13
N ASP A 64 17.07 -15.84 -12.67
CA ASP A 64 17.95 -17.00 -12.64
C ASP A 64 18.29 -17.35 -11.18
N THR A 65 18.25 -18.64 -10.83
CA THR A 65 18.59 -19.16 -9.50
C THR A 65 19.93 -18.64 -8.95
N LYS A 66 20.93 -18.43 -9.81
CA LYS A 66 22.24 -17.88 -9.37
C LYS A 66 22.16 -16.44 -8.86
N ASN A 67 21.07 -15.73 -9.18
CA ASN A 67 20.79 -14.36 -8.77
C ASN A 67 19.77 -14.32 -7.61
N PHE A 68 19.40 -15.47 -7.03
CA PHE A 68 18.57 -15.48 -5.84
C PHE A 68 19.35 -14.91 -4.67
N ILE A 69 18.71 -14.01 -3.94
CA ILE A 69 19.26 -13.41 -2.74
C ILE A 69 18.93 -14.36 -1.59
N ASP A 70 19.97 -14.94 -1.00
CA ASP A 70 19.85 -15.56 0.32
C ASP A 70 19.86 -14.46 1.39
N VAL A 71 18.68 -14.17 1.92
CA VAL A 71 18.49 -13.16 2.96
C VAL A 71 19.19 -13.54 4.26
N LEU A 72 19.48 -14.82 4.49
CA LEU A 72 20.14 -15.31 5.69
C LEU A 72 21.67 -15.31 5.59
N SER A 73 22.21 -15.04 4.40
CA SER A 73 23.66 -14.92 4.21
C SER A 73 24.26 -13.79 5.07
N ASP A 74 25.50 -13.98 5.50
CA ASP A 74 26.21 -13.03 6.38
C ASP A 74 26.19 -11.59 5.85
N GLN A 75 26.33 -11.42 4.55
CA GLN A 75 26.27 -10.10 3.93
C GLN A 75 24.87 -9.47 4.09
N ARG A 76 23.81 -10.21 3.76
CA ARG A 76 22.45 -9.69 3.83
C ARG A 76 22.00 -9.43 5.26
N GLN A 77 22.46 -10.24 6.22
CA GLN A 77 22.22 -9.99 7.64
C GLN A 77 22.87 -8.68 8.12
N ARG A 78 24.10 -8.36 7.66
CA ARG A 78 24.72 -7.05 7.94
C ARG A 78 23.93 -5.89 7.33
N GLU A 79 23.51 -6.02 6.07
CA GLU A 79 22.69 -4.98 5.41
C GLU A 79 21.34 -4.79 6.09
N LEU A 80 20.71 -5.86 6.59
CA LEU A 80 19.47 -5.78 7.38
C LEU A 80 19.70 -5.09 8.73
N GLN A 81 20.83 -5.33 9.39
CA GLN A 81 21.19 -4.63 10.61
C GLN A 81 21.39 -3.13 10.34
N GLU A 82 22.07 -2.77 9.26
CA GLU A 82 22.25 -1.37 8.86
C GLU A 82 20.89 -0.68 8.59
N LEU A 83 19.97 -1.38 7.92
CA LEU A 83 18.60 -0.89 7.72
C LEU A 83 17.86 -0.72 9.05
N ALA A 84 17.96 -1.68 9.97
CA ALA A 84 17.38 -1.59 11.30
C ALA A 84 17.94 -0.39 12.08
N ASP A 85 19.25 -0.13 11.99
CA ASP A 85 19.90 1.01 12.63
C ASP A 85 19.42 2.35 12.04
N VAL A 86 19.17 2.42 10.72
CA VAL A 86 18.56 3.60 10.07
C VAL A 86 17.16 3.85 10.61
N ILE A 87 16.32 2.80 10.70
CA ILE A 87 14.95 2.90 11.22
C ILE A 87 14.97 3.34 12.69
N SER A 88 15.88 2.79 13.50
CA SER A 88 16.06 3.17 14.90
C SER A 88 16.42 4.65 15.06
N ARG A 89 17.38 5.14 14.27
CA ARG A 89 17.76 6.57 14.28
C ARG A 89 16.62 7.49 13.83
N PHE A 90 15.75 7.02 12.94
CA PHE A 90 14.58 7.79 12.50
C PHE A 90 13.54 7.96 13.61
N GLN A 91 13.52 7.07 14.62
CA GLN A 91 12.59 7.08 15.76
C GLN A 91 11.12 7.19 15.31
N PRO A 92 10.61 6.19 14.56
CA PRO A 92 9.24 6.23 14.08
C PRO A 92 8.26 6.24 15.26
N THR A 93 7.31 7.16 15.21
CA THR A 93 6.20 7.23 16.18
C THR A 93 5.00 6.41 15.73
N ARG A 94 4.96 6.03 14.44
CA ARG A 94 3.93 5.20 13.81
C ARG A 94 4.53 4.41 12.66
N ILE A 95 4.02 3.21 12.45
CA ILE A 95 4.36 2.34 11.31
C ILE A 95 3.09 2.15 10.50
N TYR A 96 3.16 2.38 9.19
CA TYR A 96 2.04 2.18 8.27
C TYR A 96 2.39 1.05 7.31
N VAL A 97 1.47 0.09 7.17
CA VAL A 97 1.59 -1.05 6.25
C VAL A 97 0.42 -1.01 5.30
N GLU A 98 0.70 -1.00 4.00
CA GLU A 98 -0.35 -1.08 2.97
C GLU A 98 -0.93 -2.51 2.95
N SER A 99 -2.07 -2.69 3.63
CA SER A 99 -2.72 -4.00 3.71
C SER A 99 -4.19 -3.90 4.10
N ALA A 100 -4.99 -4.86 3.64
CA ALA A 100 -6.38 -5.02 4.04
C ALA A 100 -6.56 -5.76 5.39
N ARG A 101 -5.49 -6.31 5.97
CA ARG A 101 -5.54 -7.19 7.16
C ARG A 101 -5.02 -6.49 8.43
N GLN A 102 -5.63 -5.36 8.80
CA GLN A 102 -5.14 -4.54 9.92
C GLN A 102 -4.99 -5.35 11.24
N GLU A 103 -6.02 -6.11 11.64
CA GLU A 103 -5.99 -6.89 12.89
C GLU A 103 -4.80 -7.86 12.97
N TYR A 104 -4.42 -8.46 11.83
CA TYR A 104 -3.27 -9.35 11.76
C TYR A 104 -1.96 -8.60 12.02
N HIS A 105 -1.76 -7.45 11.38
CA HIS A 105 -0.54 -6.65 11.56
C HIS A 105 -0.45 -6.08 12.97
N ASP A 106 -1.58 -5.61 13.52
CA ASP A 106 -1.65 -5.11 14.89
C ASP A 106 -1.31 -6.24 15.90
N SER A 107 -1.76 -7.47 15.64
CA SER A 107 -1.43 -8.63 16.49
C SER A 107 0.06 -8.95 16.50
N LEU A 108 0.74 -8.83 15.35
CA LEU A 108 2.18 -9.04 15.25
C LEU A 108 2.93 -7.91 15.95
N TYR A 109 2.53 -6.67 15.73
CA TYR A 109 3.15 -5.54 16.42
C TYR A 109 3.07 -5.70 17.94
N ALA A 110 1.90 -6.06 18.48
CA ALA A 110 1.72 -6.30 19.90
C ALA A 110 2.54 -7.47 20.46
N ALA A 111 2.89 -8.47 19.64
CA ALA A 111 3.68 -9.62 20.08
C ALA A 111 5.18 -9.31 20.22
N TYR A 112 5.68 -8.23 19.61
CA TYR A 112 7.10 -7.87 19.57
C TYR A 112 7.41 -6.43 20.05
N ALA A 113 6.39 -5.68 20.47
CA ALA A 113 6.51 -4.33 21.06
C ALA A 113 6.75 -4.41 22.58
#